data_AF-A0A2C9M543-F1
#
_entry.id   AF-A0A2C9M543-F1
#
_cell.length_a   1.000
_cell.length_b   1.000
_cell.length_c   1.000
_cell.angle_alpha   90.00
_cell.angle_beta   90.00
_cell.angle_gamma   90.00
#
_symmetry.space_group_name_H-M   'P 1'
#
loop_
_entity.id
_entity.type
_entity.pdbx_description
1 polymer ?
#
loop_
_entity_poly.entity_id
_entity_poly.type
_entity_poly.pdbx_seq_one_letter_code
_entity_poly.pdbx_strand_id
1 'polypeptide(L)'
;MMNVIHNILDIIDSNLTDQQNETDFDVKDLLSEHLEYFINVNQCVDQCIKCAMSVSVDLCWVQSLPGCAVHVLLQAYKHCKTSSQLYGEILNLFSEQLSILFKTAHSLQTSLLGLLENVCITGAPLEEHVSILCS
;
A
#
# COMPACT_ATOMS: atom_id res chain seq x y z
N MET A 1 -0.74 -5.27 -9.93
CA MET A 1 -0.69 -4.22 -8.89
C MET A 1 0.65 -4.20 -8.15
N MET A 2 1.23 -5.36 -7.78
CA MET A 2 2.56 -5.43 -7.14
C MET A 2 3.66 -4.67 -7.92
N ASN A 3 3.76 -4.86 -9.24
CA ASN A 3 4.73 -4.13 -10.06
C ASN A 3 4.54 -2.60 -10.06
N VAL A 4 3.31 -2.12 -9.84
CA VAL A 4 3.03 -0.67 -9.83
C VAL A 4 3.60 -0.03 -8.57
N ILE A 5 3.45 -0.68 -7.42
CA ILE A 5 3.97 -0.16 -6.14
C ILE A 5 5.49 -0.18 -6.14
N HIS A 6 6.10 -1.25 -6.65
CA HIS A 6 7.55 -1.31 -6.80
C HIS A 6 8.06 -0.19 -7.73
N ASN A 7 7.45 0.00 -8.89
CA ASN A 7 7.84 1.10 -9.79
C ASN A 7 7.71 2.48 -9.11
N ILE A 8 6.63 2.73 -8.35
CA ILE A 8 6.44 3.99 -7.62
C ILE A 8 7.56 4.18 -6.59
N LEU A 9 7.85 3.15 -5.78
CA LEU A 9 8.89 3.23 -4.75
C LEU A 9 10.29 3.36 -5.36
N ASP A 10 10.60 2.65 -6.43
CA ASP A 10 11.88 2.75 -7.12
C ASP A 10 12.12 4.15 -7.68
N ILE A 11 11.06 4.81 -8.20
CA ILE A 11 11.15 6.21 -8.66
C ILE A 11 11.40 7.14 -7.48
N ILE A 12 10.68 6.97 -6.37
CA ILE A 12 10.87 7.79 -5.17
C ILE A 12 12.30 7.63 -4.64
N ASP A 13 12.77 6.39 -4.47
CA ASP A 13 14.08 6.07 -3.91
C ASP A 13 15.23 6.59 -4.81
N SER A 14 15.09 6.44 -6.13
CA SER A 14 16.09 6.93 -7.09
C SER A 14 16.22 8.46 -7.01
N ASN A 15 15.10 9.18 -7.03
CA ASN A 15 15.10 10.64 -6.98
C ASN A 15 15.59 11.18 -5.62
N LEU A 16 15.30 10.49 -4.52
CA LEU A 16 15.82 10.88 -3.20
C LEU A 16 17.32 10.60 -3.04
N THR A 17 17.86 9.59 -3.73
CA THR A 17 19.30 9.29 -3.74
C THR A 17 20.08 10.33 -4.55
N ASP A 18 19.50 10.80 -5.67
CA ASP A 18 20.10 11.81 -6.55
C ASP A 18 20.10 13.23 -5.93
N GLN A 19 19.24 13.50 -4.94
CA GLN A 19 19.12 14.78 -4.23
C GLN A 19 20.30 15.15 -3.34
N GLN A 20 21.35 14.33 -3.21
CA GLN A 20 22.55 14.71 -2.47
C GLN A 20 23.31 15.92 -3.10
N ASN A 21 22.91 16.43 -4.27
CA ASN A 21 23.68 17.48 -4.96
C ASN A 21 22.97 18.79 -5.38
N GLU A 22 21.65 18.89 -5.60
CA GLU A 22 20.98 20.20 -5.86
C GLU A 22 19.44 20.03 -5.96
N THR A 23 18.65 20.83 -5.23
CA THR A 23 17.18 20.69 -5.19
C THR A 23 16.48 21.48 -6.29
N ASP A 24 16.10 20.81 -7.37
CA ASP A 24 15.25 21.37 -8.44
C ASP A 24 13.75 21.30 -8.06
N PHE A 25 12.96 22.29 -8.49
CA PHE A 25 11.50 22.34 -8.26
C PHE A 25 10.80 21.12 -8.87
N ASP A 26 11.26 20.68 -10.03
CA ASP A 26 10.71 19.56 -10.78
C ASP A 26 10.77 18.22 -10.03
N VAL A 27 11.81 18.00 -9.20
CA VAL A 27 11.95 16.75 -8.42
C VAL A 27 10.94 16.69 -7.28
N LYS A 28 10.60 17.84 -6.68
CA LYS A 28 9.61 17.88 -5.59
C LYS A 28 8.22 17.57 -6.09
N ASP A 29 7.85 18.13 -7.24
CA ASP A 29 6.57 17.87 -7.88
C ASP A 29 6.47 16.39 -8.29
N LEU A 30 7.55 15.82 -8.84
CA LEU A 30 7.62 14.40 -9.16
C LEU A 30 7.44 13.50 -7.92
N LEU A 31 8.15 13.79 -6.84
CA LEU A 31 8.03 13.02 -5.58
C LEU A 31 6.63 13.12 -4.99
N SER A 32 6.04 14.32 -5.02
CA SER A 32 4.67 14.57 -4.56
C SER A 32 3.66 13.75 -5.37
N GLU A 33 3.78 13.77 -6.70
CA GLU A 33 2.93 13.01 -7.61
C GLU A 33 3.02 11.50 -7.35
N HIS A 34 4.23 10.96 -7.19
CA HIS A 34 4.43 9.54 -6.97
C HIS A 34 3.93 9.08 -5.60
N LEU A 35 4.08 9.92 -4.57
CA LEU A 35 3.54 9.65 -3.25
C LEU A 35 2.00 9.68 -3.27
N GLU A 36 1.40 10.60 -4.03
CA GLU A 36 -0.04 10.65 -4.26
C GLU A 36 -0.55 9.41 -5.02
N TYR A 37 0.17 8.91 -6.01
CA TYR A 37 -0.14 7.63 -6.65
C TYR A 37 -0.12 6.47 -5.66
N PHE A 38 0.84 6.44 -4.73
CA PHE A 38 0.88 5.37 -3.74
C PHE A 38 -0.31 5.44 -2.76
N ILE A 39 -0.71 6.64 -2.36
CA ILE A 39 -1.91 6.88 -1.55
C ILE A 39 -3.16 6.38 -2.28
N ASN A 40 -3.30 6.73 -3.57
CA ASN A 40 -4.44 6.34 -4.39
C ASN A 40 -4.53 4.82 -4.59
N VAL A 41 -3.38 4.14 -4.76
CA VAL A 41 -3.34 2.67 -4.80
C VAL A 41 -3.83 2.08 -3.48
N ASN A 42 -3.37 2.58 -2.33
CA ASN A 42 -3.84 2.13 -1.01
C ASN A 42 -5.36 2.29 -0.87
N GLN A 43 -5.90 3.45 -1.24
CA GLN A 43 -7.34 3.72 -1.17
C GLN A 43 -8.15 2.84 -2.13
N CYS A 44 -7.64 2.59 -3.33
CA CYS A 44 -8.29 1.73 -4.31
C CYS A 44 -8.44 0.30 -3.77
N VAL A 45 -7.35 -0.26 -3.22
CA VAL A 45 -7.37 -1.61 -2.64
C VAL A 45 -8.30 -1.67 -1.42
N ASP A 46 -8.28 -0.64 -0.56
CA ASP A 46 -9.19 -0.53 0.60
C ASP A 46 -10.65 -0.56 0.16
N GLN A 47 -10.98 0.19 -0.90
CA GLN A 47 -12.33 0.21 -1.45
C GLN A 47 -12.73 -1.13 -2.07
N CYS A 48 -11.81 -1.84 -2.73
CA CYS A 48 -12.06 -3.19 -3.24
C CYS A 48 -12.38 -4.16 -2.09
N ILE A 49 -11.64 -4.11 -0.99
CA ILE A 49 -11.90 -4.94 0.21
C ILE A 49 -13.28 -4.63 0.80
N LYS A 50 -13.60 -3.33 0.97
CA LYS A 50 -14.92 -2.89 1.48
C LYS A 50 -16.07 -3.34 0.57
N CYS A 51 -15.88 -3.32 -0.75
CA CYS A 51 -16.85 -3.86 -1.71
C CYS A 51 -17.02 -5.38 -1.58
N ALA A 52 -15.93 -6.13 -1.42
CA ALA A 52 -15.99 -7.58 -1.23
C ALA A 52 -16.79 -7.93 0.04
N MET A 53 -16.61 -7.16 1.12
CA MET A 53 -17.39 -7.31 2.36
C MET A 53 -18.88 -6.98 2.19
N SER A 54 -19.24 -5.99 1.36
CA SER A 54 -20.63 -5.52 1.25
C SER A 54 -21.51 -6.38 0.35
N VAL A 55 -20.94 -7.11 -0.61
CA VAL A 55 -21.71 -7.84 -1.63
C VAL A 55 -21.86 -9.35 -1.31
N SER A 56 -21.47 -9.82 -0.12
CA SER A 56 -21.45 -11.26 0.22
C SER A 56 -20.73 -12.09 -0.85
N VAL A 57 -19.60 -11.58 -1.34
CA VAL A 57 -18.81 -12.26 -2.37
C VAL A 57 -18.02 -13.37 -1.71
N ASP A 58 -18.20 -14.61 -2.17
CA ASP A 58 -17.35 -15.72 -1.76
C ASP A 58 -15.88 -15.37 -2.00
N LEU A 59 -15.02 -15.58 -1.01
CA LEU A 59 -13.59 -15.22 -1.12
C LEU A 59 -12.90 -15.88 -2.30
N CYS A 60 -13.43 -17.01 -2.77
CA CYS A 60 -13.01 -17.74 -3.96
C CYS A 60 -13.05 -16.90 -5.25
N TRP A 61 -13.81 -15.81 -5.29
CA TRP A 61 -13.90 -14.90 -6.44
C TRP A 61 -12.90 -13.74 -6.36
N VAL A 62 -12.26 -13.53 -5.21
CA VAL A 62 -11.33 -12.43 -4.94
C VAL A 62 -9.99 -12.93 -4.40
N GLN A 63 -9.58 -14.15 -4.75
CA GLN A 63 -8.39 -14.81 -4.19
C GLN A 63 -7.11 -13.95 -4.26
N SER A 64 -6.91 -13.17 -5.32
CA SER A 64 -5.73 -12.30 -5.44
C SER A 64 -5.80 -11.02 -4.59
N LEU A 65 -6.98 -10.65 -4.08
CA LEU A 65 -7.19 -9.38 -3.41
C LEU A 65 -6.57 -9.34 -2.00
N PRO A 66 -6.72 -10.36 -1.14
CA PRO A 66 -6.01 -10.41 0.14
C PRO A 66 -4.49 -10.36 -0.02
N GLY A 67 -3.90 -11.16 -0.92
CA GLY A 67 -2.45 -11.13 -1.19
C GLY A 67 -1.99 -9.74 -1.70
N CYS A 68 -2.77 -9.13 -2.59
CA CYS A 68 -2.52 -7.76 -3.04
C CYS A 68 -2.57 -6.75 -1.88
N ALA A 69 -3.57 -6.83 -1.01
CA ALA A 69 -3.71 -5.95 0.15
C ALA A 69 -2.54 -6.10 1.13
N VAL A 70 -2.16 -7.33 1.46
CA VAL A 70 -0.98 -7.61 2.30
C VAL A 70 0.28 -7.00 1.69
N HIS A 71 0.47 -7.16 0.38
CA HIS A 71 1.63 -6.59 -0.31
C HIS A 71 1.65 -5.06 -0.25
N VAL A 72 0.52 -4.39 -0.54
CA VAL A 72 0.39 -2.93 -0.47
C VAL A 72 0.71 -2.44 0.94
N LEU A 73 0.14 -3.08 1.96
CA LEU A 73 0.37 -2.76 3.37
C LEU A 73 1.84 -2.89 3.76
N LEU A 74 2.48 -3.99 3.36
CA LEU A 74 3.90 -4.22 3.65
C LEU A 74 4.77 -3.10 3.08
N GLN A 75 4.54 -2.72 1.82
CA GLN A 75 5.30 -1.65 1.18
C GLN A 75 5.01 -0.29 1.81
N ALA A 76 3.75 0.02 2.12
CA ALA A 76 3.37 1.30 2.72
C ALA A 76 3.98 1.48 4.11
N TYR A 77 3.89 0.46 4.97
CA TYR A 77 4.49 0.52 6.30
C TYR A 77 6.01 0.54 6.26
N LYS A 78 6.62 -0.22 5.35
CA LYS A 78 8.08 -0.18 5.16
C LYS A 78 8.53 1.21 4.75
N HIS A 79 7.88 1.82 3.77
CA HIS A 79 8.20 3.18 3.30
C HIS A 79 8.03 4.22 4.41
N CYS A 80 6.89 4.23 5.10
CA CYS A 80 6.66 5.13 6.23
C CYS A 80 7.70 4.95 7.34
N LYS A 81 8.09 3.71 7.64
CA LYS A 81 9.12 3.41 8.65
C LYS A 81 10.50 3.97 8.26
N THR A 82 10.89 3.87 7.00
CA THR A 82 12.21 4.35 6.51
C THR A 82 12.19 5.81 6.04
N SER A 83 11.02 6.43 5.94
CA SER A 83 10.84 7.80 5.41
C SER A 83 11.74 8.84 6.06
N SER A 84 11.90 8.82 7.39
CA SER A 84 12.77 9.77 8.09
C SER A 84 14.24 9.71 7.65
N GLN A 85 14.74 8.51 7.34
CA GLN A 85 16.09 8.30 6.83
C GLN A 85 16.18 8.62 5.35
N LEU A 86 15.15 8.25 4.57
CA LEU A 86 15.13 8.35 3.11
C LEU A 86 14.97 9.81 2.64
N TYR A 87 14.03 10.56 3.23
CA TYR A 87 13.75 11.94 2.85
C TYR A 87 14.66 12.95 3.55
N GLY A 88 15.26 12.59 4.70
CA GLY A 88 16.22 13.44 5.41
C GLY A 88 15.68 14.85 5.67
N GLU A 89 16.39 15.87 5.18
CA GLU A 89 16.08 17.28 5.42
C GLU A 89 14.78 17.76 4.74
N ILE A 90 14.37 17.13 3.64
CA ILE A 90 13.16 17.49 2.89
C ILE A 90 11.90 16.78 3.42
N LEU A 91 12.00 15.92 4.44
CA LEU A 91 10.88 15.17 5.02
C LEU A 91 9.69 16.07 5.37
N ASN A 92 9.96 17.27 5.92
CA ASN A 92 8.92 18.20 6.34
C ASN A 92 7.99 18.60 5.18
N LEU A 93 8.50 18.66 3.95
CA LEU A 93 7.73 18.99 2.76
C LEU A 93 6.69 17.92 2.40
N PHE A 94 6.98 16.65 2.72
CA PHE A 94 6.14 15.50 2.37
C PHE A 94 5.42 14.90 3.59
N SER A 95 5.56 15.53 4.77
CA SER A 95 5.05 15.02 6.05
C SER A 95 3.53 14.79 6.06
N GLU A 96 2.77 15.67 5.40
CA GLU A 96 1.33 15.52 5.26
C GLU A 96 0.97 14.31 4.40
N GLN A 97 1.57 14.17 3.22
CA GLN A 97 1.33 13.04 2.32
C GLN A 97 1.75 11.71 2.95
N LEU A 98 2.89 11.65 3.63
CA LEU A 98 3.32 10.46 4.38
C LEU A 98 2.34 10.12 5.52
N SER A 99 1.79 11.14 6.19
CA SER A 99 0.75 10.94 7.20
C SER A 99 -0.56 10.41 6.59
N ILE A 100 -0.94 10.89 5.41
CA ILE A 100 -2.10 10.39 4.66
C ILE A 100 -1.86 8.93 4.25
N LEU A 101 -0.69 8.62 3.68
CA LEU A 101 -0.30 7.26 3.31
C LEU A 101 -0.39 6.29 4.49
N PHE A 102 0.10 6.70 5.67
CA PHE A 102 -0.01 5.87 6.87
C PHE A 102 -1.47 5.65 7.29
N LYS A 103 -2.31 6.70 7.25
CA LYS A 103 -3.73 6.61 7.60
C LYS A 103 -4.51 5.72 6.63
N THR A 104 -4.24 5.82 5.33
CA THR A 104 -4.91 4.98 4.32
C THR A 104 -4.44 3.53 4.41
N ALA A 105 -3.16 3.28 4.68
CA ALA A 105 -2.65 1.94 4.99
C ALA A 105 -3.33 1.36 6.25
N HIS A 106 -3.48 2.14 7.32
CA HIS A 106 -4.20 1.68 8.51
C HIS A 106 -5.68 1.38 8.24
N SER A 107 -6.35 2.19 7.42
CA SER A 107 -7.73 1.92 6.96
C SER A 107 -7.80 0.59 6.22
N LEU A 108 -6.91 0.38 5.24
CA LEU A 108 -6.80 -0.86 4.48
C LEU A 108 -6.56 -2.07 5.40
N GLN A 109 -5.66 -1.95 6.39
CA GLN A 109 -5.40 -3.01 7.37
C GLN A 109 -6.68 -3.37 8.13
N THR A 110 -7.41 -2.37 8.61
CA THR A 110 -8.67 -2.58 9.35
C THR A 110 -9.71 -3.29 8.48
N SER A 111 -9.88 -2.84 7.24
CA SER A 111 -10.81 -3.46 6.29
C SER A 111 -10.41 -4.89 5.94
N LEU A 112 -9.11 -5.15 5.74
CA LEU A 112 -8.60 -6.48 5.44
C LEU A 112 -8.85 -7.44 6.61
N LEU A 113 -8.59 -7.01 7.84
CA LEU A 113 -8.91 -7.81 9.04
C LEU A 113 -10.42 -8.10 9.13
N GLY A 114 -11.26 -7.10 8.86
CA GLY A 114 -12.71 -7.28 8.80
C GLY A 114 -13.14 -8.25 7.70
N LEU A 115 -12.50 -8.23 6.53
CA LEU A 115 -12.76 -9.22 5.47
C LEU A 115 -12.39 -10.62 5.95
N LEU A 116 -11.22 -10.80 6.57
CA LEU A 116 -10.74 -12.08 7.10
C LEU A 116 -11.64 -12.67 8.18
N GLU A 117 -12.24 -11.83 9.03
CA GLU A 117 -13.24 -12.25 10.02
C GLU A 117 -14.54 -12.77 9.39
N ASN A 118 -14.90 -12.28 8.19
CA ASN A 118 -16.14 -12.63 7.49
C ASN A 118 -15.99 -13.82 6.52
N VAL A 119 -14.78 -14.28 6.25
CA VAL A 119 -14.56 -15.45 5.38
C VAL A 119 -15.05 -16.70 6.12
N CYS A 120 -16.08 -17.34 5.59
CA CYS A 120 -16.44 -18.69 6.04
C CYS A 120 -15.29 -19.65 5.74
N ILE A 121 -14.58 -20.09 6.78
CA ILE A 121 -13.63 -21.21 6.73
C ILE A 121 -14.43 -22.51 6.60
N THR A 122 -15.16 -22.68 5.49
CA THR A 122 -15.94 -23.89 5.23
C THR A 122 -15.49 -24.49 3.91
N GLY A 123 -14.94 -25.71 3.96
CA GLY A 123 -14.81 -26.59 2.81
C GLY A 123 -13.39 -26.99 2.39
N ALA A 124 -12.36 -26.17 2.64
CA ALA A 124 -10.97 -26.50 2.31
C ALA A 124 -10.07 -26.54 3.57
N PRO A 125 -9.02 -27.37 3.59
CA PRO A 125 -8.02 -27.36 4.67
C PRO A 125 -7.44 -25.95 4.81
N LEU A 126 -7.23 -25.50 6.06
CA LEU A 126 -6.69 -24.18 6.41
C LEU A 126 -5.43 -23.79 5.60
N GLU A 127 -4.62 -24.79 5.21
CA GLU A 127 -3.39 -24.63 4.42
C GLU A 127 -3.62 -24.04 3.01
N GLU A 128 -4.75 -24.33 2.38
CA GLU A 128 -5.08 -23.80 1.05
C GLU A 128 -5.51 -22.33 1.13
N HIS A 129 -6.18 -21.94 2.21
CA HIS A 129 -6.56 -20.54 2.48
C HIS A 129 -5.37 -19.65 2.86
N VAL A 130 -4.39 -20.19 3.59
CA VAL A 130 -3.14 -19.47 3.89
C VAL A 130 -2.35 -19.19 2.61
N SER A 131 -2.35 -20.13 1.66
CA SER A 131 -1.67 -19.96 0.38
C SER A 131 -2.21 -18.78 -0.42
N ILE A 132 -3.53 -18.51 -0.35
CA ILE A 132 -4.19 -17.36 -0.98
C ILE A 132 -3.70 -16.01 -0.41
N LEU A 133 -3.32 -15.98 0.87
CA LEU A 133 -2.79 -14.77 1.51
C LEU A 133 -1.31 -14.52 1.18
N CYS A 134 -0.60 -15.56 0.74
CA CYS A 134 0.84 -15.52 0.50
C CYS A 134 1.24 -15.54 -0.99
N SER A 135 0.27 -15.71 -1.91
CA SER A 135 0.43 -15.66 -3.37
C SER A 135 0.30 -14.25 -3.94
#